data_AF-R5CK72-F1
#
_entry.id   AF-R5CK72-F1
#
_cell.length_a   1.000
_cell.length_b   1.000
_cell.length_c   1.000
_cell.angle_alpha   90.00
_cell.angle_beta   90.00
_cell.angle_gamma   90.00
#
_symmetry.space_group_name_H-M   'P 1'
#
loop_
_entity.id
_entity.type
_entity.pdbx_description
1 polymer ?
#
loop_
_entity_poly.entity_id
_entity_poly.type
_entity_poly.pdbx_seq_one_letter_code
_entity_poly.pdbx_strand_id
1 'polypeptide(L)'
;MGNIKKTFLHKTLRIAALFIGGIAIGFGVGFVIGKIIKPALHADISAADVFLTILLAAIFFILSFIIHIVIHEAGHMLAAMARGWKFLSFMIMGIVLSRRDSRFRLSRFSMAGAAGQCLMLPPENGDTPFGIALYNAGGVLANLLLTMIASVIMFMPSAHHSLVTTVFLLCIIISGLYLIVMNGIPNKLAGLPNDGLNMLNLHKDEFSTMVFLRSMRLIGYLMQNDTSRLEAMTYMCDDRDINFSNPIHVMALSSDLSLAMLHMDFDKANAIMQRAEPHMSRMVTIYRNELTLERIYLTLIRPHYPEDINRLLDKSISKYLQVQSVFRPSALRVQYALAMIHEADSSKAEKIYEKFQRVSRKYYIQGEAEYEQQLVDFVRSGRYLQQ
;
A
#
# COMPACT_ATOMS: atom_id res chain seq x y z
N MET A 1 -12.69 -25.45 -19.92
CA MET A 1 -11.39 -25.18 -20.59
C MET A 1 -10.83 -23.76 -20.43
N GLY A 2 -11.63 -22.71 -20.18
CA GLY A 2 -11.12 -21.33 -20.07
C GLY A 2 -10.28 -21.00 -18.81
N ASN A 3 -10.53 -21.68 -17.68
CA ASN A 3 -9.81 -21.41 -16.43
C ASN A 3 -8.38 -21.98 -16.41
N ILE A 4 -8.17 -23.15 -17.01
CA ILE A 4 -6.85 -23.82 -17.09
C ILE A 4 -5.88 -23.02 -17.98
N LYS A 5 -6.38 -22.43 -19.08
CA LYS A 5 -5.57 -21.56 -19.95
C LYS A 5 -5.15 -20.27 -19.24
N LYS A 6 -5.99 -19.68 -18.37
CA LYS A 6 -5.66 -18.47 -17.60
C LYS A 6 -4.62 -18.72 -16.52
N THR A 7 -4.72 -19.83 -15.77
CA THR A 7 -3.72 -20.21 -14.75
C THR A 7 -2.39 -20.64 -15.38
N PHE A 8 -2.43 -21.32 -16.53
CA PHE A 8 -1.23 -21.63 -17.30
C PHE A 8 -0.55 -20.36 -17.80
N LEU A 9 -1.30 -19.44 -18.42
CA LEU A 9 -0.80 -18.17 -18.92
C LEU A 9 -0.19 -17.29 -17.81
N HIS A 10 -0.81 -17.24 -16.64
CA HIS A 10 -0.27 -16.51 -15.47
C HIS A 10 0.99 -17.15 -14.90
N LYS A 11 1.09 -18.49 -14.87
CA LYS A 11 2.31 -19.20 -14.47
C LYS A 11 3.43 -18.98 -15.47
N THR A 12 3.14 -19.09 -16.78
CA THR A 12 4.14 -18.84 -17.83
C THR A 12 4.58 -17.38 -17.86
N LEU A 13 3.69 -16.41 -17.62
CA LEU A 13 4.05 -14.98 -17.50
C LEU A 13 4.92 -14.70 -16.28
N ARG A 14 4.64 -15.34 -15.14
CA ARG A 14 5.46 -15.19 -13.92
C ARG A 14 6.85 -15.81 -14.10
N ILE A 15 6.92 -16.99 -14.73
CA ILE A 15 8.19 -17.63 -15.06
C ILE A 15 8.94 -16.79 -16.08
N ALA A 16 8.27 -16.28 -17.12
CA ALA A 16 8.87 -15.39 -18.10
C ALA A 16 9.36 -14.07 -17.48
N ALA A 17 8.62 -13.46 -16.56
CA ALA A 17 9.04 -12.25 -15.85
C ALA A 17 10.26 -12.49 -14.95
N LEU A 18 10.29 -13.60 -14.21
CA LEU A 18 11.44 -14.02 -13.41
C LEU A 18 12.64 -14.37 -14.30
N PHE A 19 12.39 -14.98 -15.46
CA PHE A 19 13.41 -15.34 -16.44
C PHE A 19 13.97 -14.11 -17.15
N ILE A 20 13.13 -13.15 -17.52
CA ILE A 20 13.54 -11.85 -18.10
C ILE A 20 14.29 -11.01 -17.06
N GLY A 21 13.83 -10.99 -15.80
CA GLY A 21 14.55 -10.36 -14.70
C GLY A 21 15.92 -11.02 -14.45
N GLY A 22 15.96 -12.35 -14.47
CA GLY A 22 17.20 -13.13 -14.39
C GLY A 22 18.14 -12.91 -15.58
N ILE A 23 17.60 -12.76 -16.79
CA ILE A 23 18.36 -12.42 -18.00
C ILE A 23 18.86 -10.98 -17.95
N ALA A 24 18.06 -10.02 -17.47
CA ALA A 24 18.49 -8.62 -17.36
C ALA A 24 19.57 -8.45 -16.29
N ILE A 25 19.44 -9.13 -15.16
CA ILE A 25 20.48 -9.21 -14.11
C ILE A 25 21.70 -9.95 -14.65
N GLY A 26 21.53 -11.10 -15.30
CA GLY A 26 22.61 -11.90 -15.87
C GLY A 26 23.34 -11.21 -17.03
N PHE A 27 22.62 -10.44 -17.85
CA PHE A 27 23.19 -9.61 -18.92
C PHE A 27 23.87 -8.38 -18.33
N GLY A 28 23.29 -7.73 -17.31
CA GLY A 28 23.93 -6.64 -16.59
C GLY A 28 25.24 -7.06 -15.94
N VAL A 29 25.20 -8.17 -15.19
CA VAL A 29 26.38 -8.81 -14.59
C VAL A 29 27.36 -9.26 -15.68
N GLY A 30 26.89 -9.95 -16.73
CA GLY A 30 27.73 -10.40 -17.85
C GLY A 30 28.36 -9.29 -18.68
N PHE A 31 27.69 -8.14 -18.80
CA PHE A 31 28.19 -6.94 -19.47
C PHE A 31 29.20 -6.20 -18.59
N VAL A 32 28.93 -6.07 -17.29
CA VAL A 32 29.89 -5.57 -16.29
C VAL A 32 31.14 -6.45 -16.33
N ILE A 33 31.00 -7.78 -16.25
CA ILE A 33 32.10 -8.75 -16.40
C ILE A 33 32.80 -8.57 -17.77
N GLY A 34 32.06 -8.52 -18.87
CA GLY A 34 32.62 -8.47 -20.22
C GLY A 34 33.35 -7.18 -20.58
N LYS A 35 32.92 -6.03 -20.03
CA LYS A 35 33.54 -4.72 -20.28
C LYS A 35 34.54 -4.28 -19.21
N ILE A 36 34.48 -4.87 -18.01
CA ILE A 36 35.35 -4.51 -16.87
C ILE A 36 36.32 -5.65 -16.57
N ILE A 37 35.84 -6.89 -16.43
CA ILE A 37 36.68 -8.05 -16.12
C ILE A 37 37.48 -8.53 -17.33
N LYS A 38 36.97 -8.41 -18.57
CA LYS A 38 37.77 -8.80 -19.76
C LYS A 38 39.00 -7.90 -19.96
N PRO A 39 38.94 -6.57 -19.78
CA PRO A 39 40.14 -5.74 -19.65
C PRO A 39 40.95 -6.04 -18.38
N ALA A 40 40.31 -6.40 -17.25
CA ALA A 40 40.97 -6.80 -16.00
C ALA A 40 41.73 -8.12 -16.06
N LEU A 41 41.36 -9.01 -16.96
CA LEU A 41 42.07 -10.28 -17.23
C LEU A 41 43.29 -10.05 -18.12
N HIS A 42 43.36 -8.89 -18.79
CA HIS A 42 44.46 -8.49 -19.66
C HIS A 42 45.30 -7.33 -19.09
N ALA A 43 44.92 -6.79 -17.93
CA ALA A 43 45.61 -5.72 -17.20
C ALA A 43 45.79 -6.14 -15.74
N ASP A 44 46.88 -5.73 -15.08
CA ASP A 44 47.12 -6.00 -13.65
C ASP A 44 46.15 -5.19 -12.76
N ILE A 45 44.86 -5.55 -12.78
CA ILE A 45 43.86 -4.93 -11.93
C ILE A 45 43.93 -5.56 -10.55
N SER A 46 44.12 -4.71 -9.53
CA SER A 46 44.22 -5.15 -8.15
C SER A 46 42.89 -5.74 -7.68
N ALA A 47 42.95 -6.74 -6.79
CA ALA A 47 41.77 -7.25 -6.10
C ALA A 47 40.98 -6.13 -5.38
N ALA A 48 41.66 -5.07 -4.96
CA ALA A 48 41.06 -3.87 -4.36
C ALA A 48 40.14 -3.12 -5.35
N ASP A 49 40.54 -3.00 -6.62
CA ASP A 49 39.76 -2.29 -7.65
C ASP A 49 38.50 -3.08 -8.03
N VAL A 50 38.60 -4.41 -8.09
CA VAL A 50 37.45 -5.30 -8.29
C VAL A 50 36.48 -5.16 -7.11
N PHE A 51 36.98 -5.23 -5.87
CA PHE A 51 36.15 -5.06 -4.67
C PHE A 51 35.45 -3.69 -4.65
N LEU A 52 36.19 -2.61 -4.92
CA LEU A 52 35.63 -1.26 -4.96
C LEU A 52 34.54 -1.13 -6.04
N THR A 53 34.74 -1.74 -7.20
CA THR A 53 33.75 -1.73 -8.29
C THR A 53 32.48 -2.47 -7.90
N ILE A 54 32.59 -3.63 -7.24
CA ILE A 54 31.43 -4.40 -6.73
C ILE A 54 30.68 -3.59 -5.67
N LEU A 55 31.40 -2.98 -4.72
CA LEU A 55 30.82 -2.14 -3.68
C LEU A 55 30.07 -0.94 -4.28
N LEU A 56 30.69 -0.27 -5.26
CA LEU A 56 30.08 0.85 -5.97
C LEU A 56 28.82 0.42 -6.73
N ALA A 57 28.86 -0.72 -7.43
CA ALA A 57 27.72 -1.27 -8.13
C ALA A 57 26.56 -1.61 -7.17
N ALA A 58 26.85 -2.17 -5.98
CA ALA A 58 25.84 -2.45 -4.97
C ALA A 58 25.18 -1.16 -4.46
N ILE A 59 25.96 -0.12 -4.18
CA ILE A 59 25.45 1.19 -3.75
C ILE A 59 24.56 1.81 -4.85
N PHE A 60 25.03 1.81 -6.10
CA PHE A 60 24.27 2.34 -7.24
C PHE A 60 23.00 1.55 -7.54
N PHE A 61 23.01 0.24 -7.32
CA PHE A 61 21.81 -0.58 -7.47
C PHE A 61 20.74 -0.17 -6.44
N ILE A 62 21.10 -0.03 -5.16
CA ILE A 62 20.18 0.43 -4.11
C ILE A 62 19.66 1.83 -4.43
N LEU A 63 20.56 2.75 -4.80
CA LEU A 63 20.19 4.12 -5.16
C LEU A 63 19.25 4.16 -6.36
N SER A 64 19.52 3.35 -7.39
CA SER A 64 18.69 3.20 -8.58
C SER A 64 17.27 2.75 -8.24
N PHE A 65 17.11 1.77 -7.33
CA PHE A 65 15.79 1.35 -6.85
C PHE A 65 15.03 2.48 -6.17
N ILE A 66 15.70 3.25 -5.31
CA ILE A 66 15.09 4.41 -4.64
C ILE A 66 14.64 5.44 -5.67
N ILE A 67 15.51 5.80 -6.62
CA ILE A 67 15.19 6.75 -7.70
C ILE A 67 13.96 6.28 -8.48
N HIS A 68 13.93 5.02 -8.91
CA HIS A 68 12.79 4.48 -9.63
C HIS A 68 11.51 4.46 -8.81
N ILE A 69 11.55 4.15 -7.50
CA ILE A 69 10.36 4.22 -6.65
C ILE A 69 9.83 5.66 -6.60
N VAL A 70 10.70 6.66 -6.41
CA VAL A 70 10.27 8.07 -6.43
C VAL A 70 9.65 8.45 -7.77
N ILE A 71 10.30 8.09 -8.88
CA ILE A 71 9.83 8.42 -10.23
C ILE A 71 8.52 7.68 -10.57
N HIS A 72 8.36 6.46 -10.10
CA HIS A 72 7.15 5.67 -10.24
C HIS A 72 5.95 6.33 -9.55
N GLU A 73 6.09 6.65 -8.26
CA GLU A 73 5.02 7.34 -7.54
C GLU A 73 4.74 8.73 -8.14
N ALA A 74 5.77 9.45 -8.60
CA ALA A 74 5.61 10.73 -9.28
C ALA A 74 4.86 10.57 -10.61
N GLY A 75 5.03 9.45 -11.31
CA GLY A 75 4.28 9.10 -12.51
C GLY A 75 2.78 8.99 -12.26
N HIS A 76 2.37 8.29 -11.19
CA HIS A 76 0.96 8.24 -10.77
C HIS A 76 0.42 9.64 -10.46
N MET A 77 1.18 10.44 -9.72
CA MET A 77 0.80 11.81 -9.37
C MET A 77 0.57 12.67 -10.61
N LEU A 78 1.54 12.71 -11.54
CA LEU A 78 1.45 13.52 -12.76
C LEU A 78 0.30 13.06 -13.66
N ALA A 79 0.12 11.74 -13.82
CA ALA A 79 -0.97 11.16 -14.58
C ALA A 79 -2.35 11.56 -14.00
N ALA A 80 -2.53 11.50 -12.69
CA ALA A 80 -3.76 11.92 -12.04
C ALA A 80 -3.99 13.44 -12.10
N MET A 81 -2.94 14.25 -11.90
CA MET A 81 -3.04 15.71 -11.99
C MET A 81 -3.46 16.18 -13.39
N ALA A 82 -2.95 15.53 -14.45
CA ALA A 82 -3.37 15.80 -15.83
C ALA A 82 -4.86 15.50 -16.08
N ARG A 83 -5.48 14.70 -15.21
CA ARG A 83 -6.91 14.37 -15.23
C ARG A 83 -7.75 15.22 -14.27
N GLY A 84 -7.14 16.18 -13.58
CA GLY A 84 -7.82 17.06 -12.62
C GLY A 84 -7.99 16.46 -11.22
N TRP A 85 -7.31 15.35 -10.91
CA TRP A 85 -7.29 14.80 -9.56
C TRP A 85 -6.42 15.68 -8.65
N LYS A 86 -6.76 15.76 -7.37
CA LYS A 86 -6.03 16.59 -6.39
C LYS A 86 -5.03 15.76 -5.62
N PHE A 87 -3.80 16.25 -5.49
CA PHE A 87 -2.77 15.61 -4.68
C PHE A 87 -3.12 15.61 -3.19
N LEU A 88 -2.99 14.44 -2.54
CA LEU A 88 -3.19 14.28 -1.09
C LEU A 88 -1.87 13.99 -0.37
N SER A 89 -1.20 12.91 -0.74
CA SER A 89 0.07 12.52 -0.13
C SER A 89 0.96 11.69 -1.04
N PHE A 90 2.23 11.68 -0.66
CA PHE A 90 3.32 10.98 -1.33
C PHE A 90 4.18 10.29 -0.27
N MET A 91 4.35 8.99 -0.37
CA MET A 91 5.15 8.20 0.55
C MET A 91 6.31 7.55 -0.17
N ILE A 92 7.49 7.61 0.44
CA ILE A 92 8.68 6.86 0.02
C ILE A 92 9.30 6.22 1.25
N MET A 93 9.47 4.88 1.25
CA MET A 93 10.11 4.10 2.31
C MET A 93 9.61 4.45 3.72
N GLY A 94 8.31 4.71 3.82
CA GLY A 94 7.60 5.04 5.04
C GLY A 94 7.73 6.47 5.56
N ILE A 95 8.38 7.36 4.80
CA ILE A 95 8.29 8.81 5.00
C ILE A 95 7.14 9.32 4.14
N VAL A 96 6.12 9.91 4.77
CA VAL A 96 4.95 10.45 4.09
C VAL A 96 5.03 11.97 4.06
N LEU A 97 5.00 12.54 2.86
CA LEU A 97 4.75 13.94 2.59
C LEU A 97 3.25 14.12 2.31
N SER A 98 2.53 14.76 3.22
CA SER A 98 1.09 15.02 3.08
C SER A 98 0.83 16.51 2.94
N ARG A 99 -0.21 16.87 2.18
CA ARG A 99 -0.69 18.25 2.10
C ARG A 99 -1.81 18.45 3.12
N ARG A 100 -1.58 19.34 4.09
CA ARG A 100 -2.52 19.68 5.16
C ARG A 100 -2.61 21.20 5.30
N ASP A 101 -3.81 21.76 5.32
CA ASP A 101 -4.05 23.21 5.50
C ASP A 101 -3.22 24.07 4.53
N SER A 102 -3.11 23.64 3.28
CA SER A 102 -2.25 24.25 2.24
C SER A 102 -0.74 24.22 2.51
N ARG A 103 -0.26 23.52 3.55
CA ARG A 103 1.16 23.32 3.85
C ARG A 103 1.55 21.85 3.69
N PHE A 104 2.82 21.59 3.38
CA PHE A 104 3.36 20.24 3.37
C PHE A 104 3.83 19.83 4.77
N ARG A 105 3.51 18.59 5.18
CA ARG A 105 3.96 18.00 6.44
C ARG A 105 4.60 16.65 6.21
N LEU A 106 5.65 16.38 6.97
CA LEU A 106 6.32 15.09 7.01
C LEU A 106 5.85 14.28 8.22
N SER A 107 5.51 13.03 7.96
CA SER A 107 5.15 12.04 8.98
C SER A 107 5.79 10.69 8.65
N ARG A 108 5.74 9.75 9.60
CA ARG A 108 6.18 8.37 9.39
C ARG A 108 5.00 7.42 9.43
N PHE A 109 4.92 6.56 8.44
CA PHE A 109 3.91 5.51 8.34
C PHE A 109 4.52 4.35 7.58
N SER A 110 4.28 3.11 7.99
CA SER A 110 4.77 1.94 7.25
C SER A 110 3.60 1.09 6.82
N MET A 111 3.48 0.83 5.53
CA MET A 111 2.51 -0.13 5.01
C MET A 111 3.27 -1.38 4.54
N ALA A 112 2.92 -2.52 5.12
CA ALA A 112 3.57 -3.78 4.77
C ALA A 112 3.36 -4.09 3.27
N GLY A 113 4.46 -4.23 2.53
CA GLY A 113 4.44 -4.53 1.10
C GLY A 113 4.46 -3.33 0.15
N ALA A 114 4.40 -2.09 0.66
CA ALA A 114 4.49 -0.88 -0.15
C ALA A 114 5.80 -0.12 0.14
N ALA A 115 6.66 -0.01 -0.88
CA ALA A 115 7.89 0.80 -0.80
C ALA A 115 7.64 2.29 -1.13
N GLY A 116 6.55 2.57 -1.84
CA GLY A 116 6.03 3.91 -2.12
C GLY A 116 4.50 3.91 -2.09
N GLN A 117 3.90 5.09 -2.04
CA GLN A 117 2.44 5.27 -2.18
C GLN A 117 2.13 6.71 -2.59
N CYS A 118 1.39 6.88 -3.68
CA CYS A 118 0.77 8.14 -4.07
C CYS A 118 -0.74 8.08 -3.83
N LEU A 119 -1.26 8.99 -3.00
CA LEU A 119 -2.70 9.15 -2.81
C LEU A 119 -3.18 10.42 -3.52
N MET A 120 -4.22 10.24 -4.32
CA MET A 120 -4.86 11.28 -5.11
C MET A 120 -6.37 11.28 -4.85
N LEU A 121 -6.97 12.45 -4.72
CA LEU A 121 -8.42 12.62 -4.61
C LEU A 121 -9.01 12.72 -6.02
N PRO A 122 -9.82 11.74 -6.47
CA PRO A 122 -10.47 11.81 -7.77
C PRO A 122 -11.55 12.91 -7.81
N PRO A 123 -11.92 13.42 -9.02
CA PRO A 123 -13.02 14.36 -9.20
C PRO A 123 -14.35 13.78 -8.68
N GLU A 124 -15.28 14.65 -8.27
CA GLU A 124 -16.57 14.27 -7.69
C GLU A 124 -17.44 13.45 -8.64
N ASN A 125 -17.47 13.83 -9.92
CA ASN A 125 -18.24 13.15 -10.96
C ASN A 125 -17.55 11.86 -11.48
N GLY A 126 -16.46 11.45 -10.85
CA GLY A 126 -15.64 10.30 -11.28
C GLY A 126 -14.63 10.70 -12.35
N ASP A 127 -14.05 9.70 -13.00
CA ASP A 127 -13.21 9.88 -14.17
C ASP A 127 -13.57 8.81 -15.22
N THR A 128 -13.20 9.09 -16.45
CA THR A 128 -13.32 8.17 -17.57
C THR A 128 -12.50 6.89 -17.33
N PRO A 129 -12.88 5.74 -17.93
CA PRO A 129 -12.08 4.52 -17.88
C PRO A 129 -10.63 4.74 -18.33
N PHE A 130 -10.41 5.61 -19.33
CA PHE A 130 -9.07 6.00 -19.77
C PHE A 130 -8.29 6.75 -18.69
N GLY A 131 -8.92 7.71 -17.99
CA GLY A 131 -8.27 8.46 -16.92
C GLY A 131 -7.84 7.57 -15.74
N ILE A 132 -8.69 6.62 -15.36
CA ILE A 132 -8.38 5.62 -14.32
C ILE A 132 -7.24 4.70 -14.79
N ALA A 133 -7.27 4.25 -16.04
CA ALA A 133 -6.19 3.45 -16.62
C ALA A 133 -4.87 4.23 -16.66
N LEU A 134 -4.91 5.52 -17.05
CA LEU A 134 -3.75 6.40 -17.09
C LEU A 134 -3.16 6.63 -15.70
N TYR A 135 -4.00 6.82 -14.69
CA TYR A 135 -3.57 6.91 -13.29
C TYR A 135 -2.78 5.65 -12.88
N ASN A 136 -3.33 4.46 -13.11
CA ASN A 136 -2.66 3.20 -12.76
C ASN A 136 -1.41 2.96 -13.63
N ALA A 137 -1.40 3.35 -14.91
CA ALA A 137 -0.24 3.19 -15.77
C ALA A 137 0.88 4.22 -15.49
N GLY A 138 0.57 5.34 -14.85
CA GLY A 138 1.45 6.49 -14.69
C GLY A 138 2.84 6.14 -14.15
N GLY A 139 2.91 5.34 -13.08
CA GLY A 139 4.20 4.94 -12.51
C GLY A 139 5.01 4.01 -13.39
N VAL A 140 4.37 3.09 -14.11
CA VAL A 140 5.05 2.22 -15.08
C VAL A 140 5.58 3.02 -16.26
N LEU A 141 4.80 3.98 -16.77
CA LEU A 141 5.20 4.86 -17.86
C LEU A 141 6.37 5.78 -17.48
N ALA A 142 6.37 6.31 -16.24
CA ALA A 142 7.47 7.14 -15.74
C ALA A 142 8.77 6.34 -15.58
N ASN A 143 8.70 5.11 -15.07
CA ASN A 143 9.85 4.21 -15.02
C ASN A 143 10.37 3.88 -16.43
N LEU A 144 9.47 3.58 -17.37
CA LEU A 144 9.82 3.34 -18.77
C LEU A 144 10.56 4.53 -19.36
N LEU A 145 10.07 5.75 -19.15
CA LEU A 145 10.72 6.97 -19.62
C LEU A 145 12.14 7.12 -19.04
N LEU A 146 12.31 6.94 -17.74
CA LEU A 146 13.64 7.02 -17.10
C LEU A 146 14.60 5.95 -17.65
N THR A 147 14.15 4.70 -17.78
CA THR A 147 14.93 3.60 -18.35
C THR A 147 15.34 3.88 -19.79
N MET A 148 14.43 4.44 -20.59
CA MET A 148 14.72 4.83 -21.97
C MET A 148 15.75 5.95 -22.04
N ILE A 149 15.61 6.99 -21.22
CA ILE A 149 16.59 8.09 -21.14
C ILE A 149 17.98 7.56 -20.78
N ALA A 150 18.07 6.72 -19.74
CA ALA A 150 19.34 6.11 -19.33
C ALA A 150 19.96 5.23 -20.43
N SER A 151 19.12 4.46 -21.15
CA SER A 151 19.58 3.65 -22.28
C SER A 151 20.12 4.49 -23.43
N VAL A 152 19.43 5.57 -23.80
CA VAL A 152 19.88 6.50 -24.85
C VAL A 152 21.23 7.12 -24.47
N ILE A 153 21.38 7.59 -23.23
CA ILE A 153 22.65 8.15 -22.74
C ILE A 153 23.75 7.09 -22.82
N MET A 154 23.49 5.87 -22.34
CA MET A 154 24.48 4.79 -22.30
C MET A 154 24.99 4.38 -23.69
N PHE A 155 24.10 4.30 -24.68
CA PHE A 155 24.43 3.82 -26.03
C PHE A 155 24.68 4.93 -27.05
N MET A 156 24.77 6.19 -26.62
CA MET A 156 25.08 7.31 -27.50
C MET A 156 26.52 7.17 -28.06
N PRO A 157 26.72 7.06 -29.39
CA PRO A 157 28.04 6.73 -29.97
C PRO A 157 29.15 7.73 -29.65
N SER A 158 28.80 9.00 -29.48
CA SER A 158 29.74 10.10 -29.21
C SER A 158 30.09 10.26 -27.73
N ALA A 159 29.50 9.46 -26.83
CA ALA A 159 29.67 9.62 -25.39
C ALA A 159 30.76 8.68 -24.85
N HIS A 160 31.86 9.27 -24.37
CA HIS A 160 32.87 8.55 -23.61
C HIS A 160 32.55 8.60 -22.11
N HIS A 161 31.79 7.60 -21.64
CA HIS A 161 31.39 7.50 -20.24
C HIS A 161 32.52 6.97 -19.36
N SER A 162 32.67 7.56 -18.17
CA SER A 162 33.52 6.98 -17.12
C SER A 162 32.99 5.60 -16.68
N LEU A 163 33.83 4.80 -16.02
CA LEU A 163 33.41 3.52 -15.44
C LEU A 163 32.24 3.72 -14.45
N VAL A 164 32.36 4.72 -13.59
CA VAL A 164 31.34 5.08 -12.59
C VAL A 164 30.00 5.39 -13.26
N THR A 165 30.02 6.26 -14.29
CA THR A 165 28.82 6.62 -15.06
C THR A 165 28.20 5.39 -15.73
N THR A 166 29.03 4.53 -16.33
CA THR A 166 28.57 3.31 -17.00
C THR A 166 27.88 2.36 -16.02
N VAL A 167 28.49 2.12 -14.85
CA VAL A 167 27.92 1.26 -13.81
C VAL A 167 26.60 1.85 -13.28
N PHE A 168 26.55 3.16 -13.03
CA PHE A 168 25.32 3.82 -12.58
C PHE A 168 24.18 3.71 -13.60
N LEU A 169 24.44 3.99 -14.89
CA LEU A 169 23.44 3.87 -15.95
C LEU A 169 22.94 2.44 -16.11
N LEU A 170 23.84 1.44 -16.03
CA LEU A 170 23.45 0.03 -16.02
C LEU A 170 22.53 -0.30 -14.85
N CYS A 171 22.84 0.17 -13.64
CA CYS A 171 21.97 0.00 -12.48
C CYS A 171 20.60 0.64 -12.68
N ILE A 172 20.51 1.84 -13.29
CA ILE A 172 19.23 2.48 -13.64
C ILE A 172 18.45 1.62 -14.63
N ILE A 173 19.08 1.17 -15.72
CA ILE A 173 18.41 0.37 -16.75
C ILE A 173 17.88 -0.94 -16.17
N ILE A 174 18.71 -1.70 -15.42
CA ILE A 174 18.33 -3.00 -14.88
C ILE A 174 17.20 -2.88 -13.85
N SER A 175 17.32 -1.96 -12.89
CA SER A 175 16.28 -1.76 -11.88
C SER A 175 14.98 -1.26 -12.50
N GLY A 176 15.06 -0.36 -13.49
CA GLY A 176 13.91 0.15 -14.21
C GLY A 176 13.18 -0.94 -15.00
N LEU A 177 13.90 -1.75 -15.78
CA LEU A 177 13.32 -2.91 -16.47
C LEU A 177 12.62 -3.86 -15.48
N TYR A 178 13.27 -4.15 -14.34
CA TYR A 178 12.68 -4.97 -13.30
C TYR A 178 11.36 -4.38 -12.77
N LEU A 179 11.34 -3.09 -12.40
CA LEU A 179 10.14 -2.45 -11.84
C LEU A 179 9.02 -2.25 -12.87
N ILE A 180 9.34 -2.01 -14.14
CA ILE A 180 8.37 -1.97 -15.24
C ILE A 180 7.69 -3.33 -15.39
N VAL A 181 8.45 -4.42 -15.39
CA VAL A 181 7.90 -5.78 -15.49
C VAL A 181 7.06 -6.12 -14.26
N MET A 182 7.58 -5.84 -13.06
CA MET A 182 6.92 -6.21 -11.80
C MET A 182 5.62 -5.47 -11.52
N ASN A 183 5.46 -4.24 -12.03
CA ASN A 183 4.24 -3.45 -11.85
C ASN A 183 3.35 -3.42 -13.11
N GLY A 184 3.94 -3.47 -14.30
CA GLY A 184 3.20 -3.41 -15.57
C GLY A 184 2.55 -4.72 -15.98
N ILE A 185 3.16 -5.88 -15.66
CA ILE A 185 2.54 -7.18 -15.95
C ILE A 185 1.53 -7.51 -14.84
N PRO A 186 0.24 -7.77 -15.15
CA PRO A 186 -0.77 -8.06 -14.15
C PRO A 186 -0.36 -9.21 -13.22
N ASN A 187 -0.15 -8.90 -11.95
CA ASN A 187 0.27 -9.86 -10.94
C ASN A 187 -0.25 -9.45 -9.55
N LYS A 188 -0.15 -10.37 -8.58
CA LYS A 188 -0.40 -10.10 -7.17
C LYS A 188 0.90 -10.15 -6.38
N LEU A 189 1.20 -9.10 -5.62
CA LEU A 189 2.27 -9.07 -4.64
C LEU A 189 1.66 -9.12 -3.24
N ALA A 190 2.05 -10.10 -2.42
CA ALA A 190 1.44 -10.35 -1.11
C ALA A 190 -0.12 -10.46 -1.14
N GLY A 191 -0.68 -10.89 -2.28
CA GLY A 191 -2.12 -11.00 -2.50
C GLY A 191 -2.82 -9.72 -2.97
N LEU A 192 -2.14 -8.57 -2.91
CA LEU A 192 -2.64 -7.30 -3.44
C LEU A 192 -2.32 -7.15 -4.93
N PRO A 193 -3.23 -6.57 -5.72
CA PRO A 193 -2.98 -6.29 -7.13
C PRO A 193 -1.91 -5.21 -7.31
N ASN A 194 -0.99 -5.43 -8.26
CA ASN A 194 -0.12 -4.38 -8.78
C ASN A 194 -0.86 -3.48 -9.78
N ASP A 195 -0.20 -2.44 -10.29
CA ASP A 195 -0.80 -1.45 -11.19
C ASP A 195 -1.42 -2.06 -12.45
N GLY A 196 -0.70 -2.97 -13.11
CA GLY A 196 -1.19 -3.66 -14.30
C GLY A 196 -2.43 -4.49 -14.01
N LEU A 197 -2.50 -5.16 -12.85
CA LEU A 197 -3.67 -5.92 -12.45
C LEU A 197 -4.82 -5.01 -12.00
N ASN A 198 -4.55 -3.89 -11.33
CA ASN A 198 -5.55 -2.88 -11.00
C ASN A 198 -6.20 -2.33 -12.26
N MET A 199 -5.41 -1.89 -13.23
CA MET A 199 -5.92 -1.40 -14.50
C MET A 199 -6.84 -2.43 -15.19
N LEU A 200 -6.45 -3.70 -15.22
CA LEU A 200 -7.24 -4.77 -15.82
C LEU A 200 -8.54 -5.08 -15.04
N ASN A 201 -8.48 -5.08 -13.71
CA ASN A 201 -9.66 -5.35 -12.88
C ASN A 201 -10.65 -4.20 -12.93
N LEU A 202 -10.18 -2.96 -12.80
CA LEU A 202 -11.00 -1.75 -12.82
C LEU A 202 -11.66 -1.51 -14.18
N HIS A 203 -11.08 -2.00 -15.27
CA HIS A 203 -11.71 -1.91 -16.58
C HIS A 203 -12.84 -2.94 -16.79
N LYS A 204 -12.76 -4.09 -16.13
CA LYS A 204 -13.67 -5.24 -16.37
C LYS A 204 -14.87 -5.27 -15.45
N ASP A 205 -14.82 -4.58 -14.33
CA ASP A 205 -15.83 -4.63 -13.28
C ASP A 205 -16.16 -3.23 -12.79
N GLU A 206 -17.35 -2.77 -13.15
CA GLU A 206 -17.88 -1.45 -12.81
C GLU A 206 -17.99 -1.26 -11.28
N PHE A 207 -18.30 -2.33 -10.54
CA PHE A 207 -18.33 -2.28 -9.09
C PHE A 207 -16.94 -2.00 -8.52
N SER A 208 -15.91 -2.71 -9.00
CA SER A 208 -14.52 -2.41 -8.63
C SER A 208 -14.11 -0.97 -8.99
N THR A 209 -14.51 -0.45 -10.15
CA THR A 209 -14.25 0.96 -10.51
C THR A 209 -14.88 1.93 -9.50
N MET A 210 -16.15 1.72 -9.18
CA MET A 210 -16.90 2.53 -8.22
C MET A 210 -16.24 2.49 -6.85
N VAL A 211 -15.94 1.28 -6.34
CA VAL A 211 -15.30 1.08 -5.05
C VAL A 211 -13.94 1.78 -5.00
N PHE A 212 -13.12 1.61 -6.03
CA PHE A 212 -11.81 2.24 -6.10
C PHE A 212 -11.90 3.77 -5.99
N LEU A 213 -12.76 4.41 -6.78
CA LEU A 213 -12.93 5.86 -6.73
C LEU A 213 -13.51 6.32 -5.38
N ARG A 214 -14.50 5.60 -4.83
CA ARG A 214 -15.13 5.97 -3.57
C ARG A 214 -14.23 5.75 -2.35
N SER A 215 -13.46 4.68 -2.29
CA SER A 215 -12.47 4.47 -1.24
C SER A 215 -11.36 5.53 -1.28
N MET A 216 -10.92 5.94 -2.48
CA MET A 216 -9.98 7.06 -2.62
C MET A 216 -10.59 8.39 -2.14
N ARG A 217 -11.88 8.63 -2.39
CA ARG A 217 -12.59 9.80 -1.83
C ARG A 217 -12.72 9.74 -0.32
N LEU A 218 -13.11 8.59 0.24
CA LEU A 218 -13.21 8.40 1.69
C LEU A 218 -11.89 8.79 2.37
N ILE A 219 -10.77 8.22 1.90
CA ILE A 219 -9.44 8.56 2.43
C ILE A 219 -9.13 10.05 2.22
N GLY A 220 -9.46 10.61 1.05
CA GLY A 220 -9.25 12.03 0.78
C GLY A 220 -10.03 12.95 1.71
N TYR A 221 -11.29 12.62 2.04
CA TYR A 221 -12.11 13.39 2.97
C TYR A 221 -11.63 13.23 4.41
N LEU A 222 -11.20 12.03 4.82
CA LEU A 222 -10.56 11.81 6.11
C LEU A 222 -9.24 12.59 6.24
N MET A 223 -8.44 12.68 5.18
CA MET A 223 -7.19 13.44 5.19
C MET A 223 -7.42 14.96 5.26
N GLN A 224 -8.49 15.45 4.65
CA GLN A 224 -8.88 16.87 4.66
C GLN A 224 -9.75 17.23 5.86
N ASN A 225 -10.17 16.26 6.65
CA ASN A 225 -11.16 16.38 7.71
C ASN A 225 -12.47 17.03 7.24
N ASP A 226 -12.95 16.65 6.05
CA ASP A 226 -14.20 17.16 5.48
C ASP A 226 -15.39 16.33 5.98
N THR A 227 -15.87 16.66 7.17
CA THR A 227 -16.98 15.96 7.84
C THR A 227 -18.26 15.97 6.99
N SER A 228 -18.57 17.10 6.34
CA SER A 228 -19.79 17.24 5.53
C SER A 228 -19.86 16.23 4.39
N ARG A 229 -18.72 15.96 3.73
CA ARG A 229 -18.64 14.98 2.66
C ARG A 229 -18.61 13.56 3.18
N LEU A 230 -18.01 13.32 4.34
CA LEU A 230 -18.00 12.02 5.00
C LEU A 230 -19.42 11.60 5.38
N GLU A 231 -20.20 12.50 5.99
CA GLU A 231 -21.61 12.28 6.36
C GLU A 231 -22.49 11.99 5.13
N ALA A 232 -22.20 12.63 3.99
CA ALA A 232 -22.91 12.39 2.73
C ALA A 232 -22.54 11.06 2.05
N MET A 233 -21.51 10.34 2.50
CA MET A 233 -21.14 9.06 1.89
C MET A 233 -22.16 7.98 2.24
N THR A 234 -22.64 7.27 1.22
CA THR A 234 -23.44 6.05 1.40
C THR A 234 -22.58 4.79 1.47
N TYR A 235 -23.11 3.72 2.04
CA TYR A 235 -22.44 2.41 2.01
C TYR A 235 -22.38 1.85 0.58
N MET A 236 -21.23 1.28 0.21
CA MET A 236 -20.96 0.74 -1.12
C MET A 236 -21.50 -0.67 -1.32
N CYS A 237 -21.59 -1.46 -0.25
CA CYS A 237 -21.92 -2.89 -0.28
C CYS A 237 -23.41 -3.20 -0.15
N ASP A 238 -24.25 -2.19 0.08
CA ASP A 238 -25.70 -2.37 0.27
C ASP A 238 -26.32 -2.95 -1.00
N ASP A 239 -27.05 -4.06 -0.84
CA ASP A 239 -27.72 -4.80 -1.92
C ASP A 239 -26.81 -5.27 -3.07
N ARG A 240 -25.49 -5.40 -2.82
CA ARG A 240 -24.50 -5.87 -3.79
C ARG A 240 -23.95 -7.22 -3.40
N ASP A 241 -23.73 -8.14 -4.35
CA ASP A 241 -22.94 -9.35 -4.08
C ASP A 241 -21.44 -9.06 -4.01
N ILE A 242 -20.74 -9.67 -3.04
CA ILE A 242 -19.34 -9.40 -2.73
C ILE A 242 -18.48 -10.61 -3.03
N ASN A 243 -17.56 -10.44 -3.98
CA ASN A 243 -16.52 -11.44 -4.20
C ASN A 243 -15.38 -11.28 -3.19
N PHE A 244 -15.45 -12.02 -2.09
CA PHE A 244 -14.43 -12.01 -1.02
C PHE A 244 -13.02 -12.46 -1.45
N SER A 245 -12.86 -13.00 -2.66
CA SER A 245 -11.55 -13.32 -3.24
C SER A 245 -10.99 -12.18 -4.12
N ASN A 246 -11.79 -11.14 -4.38
CA ASN A 246 -11.37 -9.91 -5.05
C ASN A 246 -10.99 -8.85 -3.98
N PRO A 247 -9.72 -8.46 -3.88
CA PRO A 247 -9.26 -7.46 -2.90
C PRO A 247 -10.02 -6.12 -3.00
N ILE A 248 -10.44 -5.71 -4.20
CA ILE A 248 -11.17 -4.44 -4.38
C ILE A 248 -12.58 -4.55 -3.79
N HIS A 249 -13.28 -5.68 -3.92
CA HIS A 249 -14.58 -5.83 -3.28
C HIS A 249 -14.45 -5.89 -1.74
N VAL A 250 -13.38 -6.51 -1.24
CA VAL A 250 -13.10 -6.51 0.22
C VAL A 250 -12.74 -5.10 0.71
N MET A 251 -12.11 -4.28 -0.13
CA MET A 251 -11.90 -2.86 0.15
C MET A 251 -13.21 -2.10 0.33
N ALA A 252 -14.28 -2.46 -0.41
CA ALA A 252 -15.60 -1.88 -0.22
C ALA A 252 -16.12 -2.14 1.21
N LEU A 253 -16.06 -3.40 1.66
CA LEU A 253 -16.46 -3.77 3.02
C LEU A 253 -15.63 -3.06 4.09
N SER A 254 -14.32 -2.98 3.90
CA SER A 254 -13.43 -2.27 4.84
C SER A 254 -13.74 -0.77 4.88
N SER A 255 -14.05 -0.16 3.74
CA SER A 255 -14.42 1.26 3.65
C SER A 255 -15.77 1.53 4.32
N ASP A 256 -16.77 0.68 4.07
CA ASP A 256 -18.10 0.79 4.69
C ASP A 256 -18.04 0.53 6.19
N LEU A 257 -17.20 -0.41 6.64
CA LEU A 257 -16.95 -0.63 8.05
C LEU A 257 -16.33 0.60 8.69
N SER A 258 -15.31 1.20 8.06
CA SER A 258 -14.69 2.43 8.55
C SER A 258 -15.70 3.58 8.65
N LEU A 259 -16.60 3.69 7.67
CA LEU A 259 -17.67 4.69 7.65
C LEU A 259 -18.72 4.45 8.75
N ALA A 260 -19.13 3.19 8.96
CA ALA A 260 -20.06 2.83 10.04
C ALA A 260 -19.44 3.11 11.42
N MET A 261 -18.16 2.76 11.59
CA MET A 261 -17.40 3.05 12.82
C MET A 261 -17.23 4.56 13.06
N LEU A 262 -16.97 5.35 12.01
CA LEU A 262 -16.95 6.81 12.05
C LEU A 262 -18.28 7.38 12.55
N HIS A 263 -19.41 6.84 12.07
CA HIS A 263 -20.75 7.26 12.50
C HIS A 263 -21.19 6.66 13.85
N MET A 264 -20.37 5.83 14.48
CA MET A 264 -20.76 4.99 15.63
C MET A 264 -22.02 4.15 15.38
N ASP A 265 -22.27 3.79 14.12
CA ASP A 265 -23.35 2.89 13.70
C ASP A 265 -22.89 1.44 13.88
N PHE A 266 -22.87 1.00 15.15
CA PHE A 266 -22.35 -0.31 15.51
C PHE A 266 -23.23 -1.45 15.01
N ASP A 267 -24.53 -1.24 14.83
CA ASP A 267 -25.43 -2.22 14.23
C ASP A 267 -25.03 -2.50 12.78
N LYS A 268 -24.78 -1.44 12.00
CA LYS A 268 -24.27 -1.59 10.63
C LYS A 268 -22.89 -2.22 10.60
N ALA A 269 -21.98 -1.79 11.47
CA ALA A 269 -20.64 -2.35 11.56
C ALA A 269 -20.67 -3.87 11.86
N ASN A 270 -21.55 -4.29 12.78
CA ASN A 270 -21.78 -5.70 13.10
C ASN A 270 -22.40 -6.47 11.92
N ALA A 271 -23.37 -5.90 11.22
CA ALA A 271 -23.98 -6.53 10.04
C ALA A 271 -22.94 -6.75 8.92
N ILE A 272 -22.07 -5.77 8.67
CA ILE A 272 -20.94 -5.90 7.73
C ILE A 272 -20.00 -7.01 8.17
N MET A 273 -19.65 -7.06 9.46
CA MET A 273 -18.75 -8.08 10.00
C MET A 273 -19.34 -9.50 9.90
N GLN A 274 -20.61 -9.66 10.26
CA GLN A 274 -21.33 -10.94 10.18
C GLN A 274 -21.39 -11.45 8.74
N ARG A 275 -21.57 -10.54 7.77
CA ARG A 275 -21.53 -10.86 6.36
C ARG A 275 -20.15 -11.31 5.89
N ALA A 276 -19.08 -10.72 6.43
CA ALA A 276 -17.70 -11.01 6.04
C ALA A 276 -17.13 -12.28 6.69
N GLU A 277 -17.56 -12.60 7.91
CA GLU A 277 -16.99 -13.66 8.75
C GLU A 277 -16.88 -15.04 8.06
N PRO A 278 -17.93 -15.58 7.40
CA PRO A 278 -17.85 -16.91 6.76
C PRO A 278 -16.82 -16.99 5.63
N HIS A 279 -16.32 -15.84 5.17
CA HIS A 279 -15.47 -15.73 4.00
C HIS A 279 -14.07 -15.21 4.30
N MET A 280 -13.72 -14.94 5.57
CA MET A 280 -12.41 -14.43 5.99
C MET A 280 -11.23 -15.27 5.45
N SER A 281 -11.41 -16.60 5.35
CA SER A 281 -10.40 -17.53 4.83
C SER A 281 -10.09 -17.31 3.34
N ARG A 282 -11.00 -16.70 2.58
CA ARG A 282 -10.84 -16.38 1.15
C ARG A 282 -10.18 -15.03 0.90
N MET A 283 -10.12 -14.17 1.92
CA MET A 283 -9.55 -12.83 1.84
C MET A 283 -8.02 -12.88 1.94
N VAL A 284 -7.37 -11.86 1.37
CA VAL A 284 -5.93 -11.63 1.53
C VAL A 284 -5.63 -11.34 3.00
N THR A 285 -4.48 -11.83 3.48
CA THR A 285 -4.08 -11.77 4.89
C THR A 285 -4.19 -10.38 5.50
N ILE A 286 -3.83 -9.32 4.77
CA ILE A 286 -3.92 -7.94 5.28
C ILE A 286 -5.37 -7.57 5.63
N TYR A 287 -6.32 -7.79 4.72
CA TYR A 287 -7.74 -7.51 4.99
C TYR A 287 -8.30 -8.40 6.11
N ARG A 288 -7.92 -9.68 6.12
CA ARG A 288 -8.33 -10.59 7.20
C ARG A 288 -7.87 -10.06 8.55
N ASN A 289 -6.61 -9.66 8.68
CA ASN A 289 -6.08 -9.18 9.94
C ASN A 289 -6.76 -7.87 10.37
N GLU A 290 -6.92 -6.90 9.47
CA GLU A 290 -7.60 -5.63 9.78
C GLU A 290 -9.05 -5.86 10.21
N LEU A 291 -9.81 -6.69 9.49
CA LEU A 291 -11.19 -7.00 9.86
C LEU A 291 -11.27 -7.77 11.19
N THR A 292 -10.31 -8.66 11.48
CA THR A 292 -10.24 -9.31 12.79
C THR A 292 -9.99 -8.31 13.92
N LEU A 293 -9.16 -7.28 13.71
CA LEU A 293 -8.94 -6.23 14.72
C LEU A 293 -10.24 -5.45 14.99
N GLU A 294 -10.99 -5.09 13.94
CA GLU A 294 -12.29 -4.44 14.11
C GLU A 294 -13.30 -5.35 14.81
N ARG A 295 -13.31 -6.63 14.46
CA ARG A 295 -14.17 -7.62 15.11
C ARG A 295 -13.87 -7.75 16.60
N ILE A 296 -12.61 -7.74 17.00
CA ILE A 296 -12.22 -7.77 18.42
C ILE A 296 -12.84 -6.57 19.12
N TYR A 297 -12.69 -5.36 18.59
CA TYR A 297 -13.26 -4.17 19.20
C TYR A 297 -14.79 -4.23 19.27
N LEU A 298 -15.48 -4.57 18.18
CA LEU A 298 -16.93 -4.72 18.13
C LEU A 298 -17.45 -5.77 19.13
N THR A 299 -16.67 -6.83 19.38
CA THR A 299 -17.01 -7.85 20.38
C THR A 299 -16.84 -7.33 21.80
N LEU A 300 -15.81 -6.51 22.06
CA LEU A 300 -15.54 -5.95 23.40
C LEU A 300 -16.60 -4.95 23.85
N ILE A 301 -17.16 -4.17 22.94
CA ILE A 301 -18.12 -3.10 23.26
C ILE A 301 -19.57 -3.56 23.41
N ARG A 302 -19.80 -4.88 23.50
CA ARG A 302 -21.11 -5.50 23.69
C ARG A 302 -21.00 -6.66 24.69
N PRO A 303 -22.12 -7.21 25.19
CA PRO A 303 -22.07 -8.42 26.01
C PRO A 303 -21.35 -9.57 25.29
N HIS A 304 -20.32 -10.13 25.91
CA HIS A 304 -19.49 -11.20 25.36
C HIS A 304 -18.91 -12.07 26.48
N TYR A 305 -18.46 -13.26 26.11
CA TYR A 305 -17.66 -14.10 27.01
C TYR A 305 -16.16 -13.87 26.76
N PRO A 306 -15.29 -13.96 27.77
CA PRO A 306 -13.83 -13.83 27.58
C PRO A 306 -13.27 -14.78 26.50
N GLU A 307 -13.87 -15.97 26.35
CA GLU A 307 -13.52 -16.96 25.35
C GLU A 307 -13.70 -16.45 23.91
N ASP A 308 -14.66 -15.56 23.66
CA ASP A 308 -14.91 -15.00 22.33
C ASP A 308 -13.72 -14.14 21.88
N ILE A 309 -13.12 -13.38 22.80
CA ILE A 309 -11.90 -12.60 22.55
C ILE A 309 -10.69 -13.51 22.40
N ASN A 310 -10.54 -14.50 23.28
CA ASN A 310 -9.41 -15.43 23.25
C ASN A 310 -9.33 -16.23 21.94
N ARG A 311 -10.48 -16.56 21.32
CA ARG A 311 -10.51 -17.21 20.00
C ARG A 311 -10.03 -16.31 18.87
N LEU A 312 -10.26 -14.99 18.97
CA LEU A 312 -9.86 -14.02 17.96
C LEU A 312 -8.41 -13.57 18.12
N LEU A 313 -7.92 -13.51 19.36
CA LEU A 313 -6.60 -12.99 19.71
C LEU A 313 -5.52 -14.09 19.70
N ASP A 314 -5.36 -14.76 18.56
CA ASP A 314 -4.29 -15.74 18.40
C ASP A 314 -2.88 -15.10 18.40
N LYS A 315 -1.82 -15.93 18.39
CA LYS A 315 -0.43 -15.44 18.38
C LYS A 315 -0.10 -14.57 17.16
N SER A 316 -0.70 -14.86 15.99
CA SER A 316 -0.49 -14.14 14.74
C SER A 316 -1.14 -12.75 14.79
N ILE A 317 -2.41 -12.67 15.20
CA ILE A 317 -3.16 -11.42 15.38
C ILE A 317 -2.54 -10.57 16.48
N SER A 318 -2.12 -11.18 17.60
CA SER A 318 -1.40 -10.47 18.66
C SER A 318 -0.12 -9.81 18.14
N LYS A 319 0.70 -10.56 17.39
CA LYS A 319 1.92 -10.01 16.78
C LYS A 319 1.59 -8.90 15.77
N TYR A 320 0.56 -9.08 14.96
CA TYR A 320 0.11 -8.09 14.00
C TYR A 320 -0.32 -6.79 14.69
N LEU A 321 -1.16 -6.89 15.72
CA LEU A 321 -1.63 -5.76 16.53
C LEU A 321 -0.46 -4.98 17.15
N GLN A 322 0.54 -5.67 17.69
CA GLN A 322 1.72 -5.03 18.27
C GLN A 322 2.54 -4.26 17.22
N VAL A 323 2.69 -4.80 16.01
CA VAL A 323 3.39 -4.11 14.92
C VAL A 323 2.62 -2.89 14.45
N GLN A 324 1.31 -3.02 14.24
CA GLN A 324 0.47 -1.92 13.75
C GLN A 324 0.32 -0.78 14.78
N SER A 325 0.26 -1.10 16.07
CA SER A 325 0.10 -0.09 17.14
C SER A 325 1.32 0.83 17.30
N VAL A 326 2.41 0.60 16.58
CA VAL A 326 3.55 1.52 16.53
C VAL A 326 3.18 2.83 15.81
N PHE A 327 2.30 2.77 14.81
CA PHE A 327 2.02 3.91 13.92
C PHE A 327 0.53 4.09 13.56
N ARG A 328 -0.37 3.17 13.93
CA ARG A 328 -1.82 3.27 13.64
C ARG A 328 -2.66 3.58 14.88
N PRO A 329 -3.46 4.67 14.85
CA PRO A 329 -4.47 4.94 15.87
C PRO A 329 -5.49 3.80 16.05
N SER A 330 -6.00 3.22 14.95
CA SER A 330 -6.96 2.11 14.97
C SER A 330 -6.47 0.88 15.75
N ALA A 331 -5.23 0.47 15.53
CA ALA A 331 -4.60 -0.60 16.31
C ALA A 331 -4.43 -0.25 17.80
N LEU A 332 -4.12 1.03 18.11
CA LEU A 332 -4.01 1.49 19.50
C LEU A 332 -5.37 1.54 20.20
N ARG A 333 -6.46 1.89 19.50
CA ARG A 333 -7.83 1.79 20.02
C ARG A 333 -8.15 0.34 20.43
N VAL A 334 -7.85 -0.63 19.59
CA VAL A 334 -8.09 -2.05 19.90
C VAL A 334 -7.28 -2.49 21.13
N GLN A 335 -6.00 -2.09 21.21
CA GLN A 335 -5.18 -2.36 22.40
C GLN A 335 -5.76 -1.71 23.67
N TYR A 336 -6.28 -0.49 23.55
CA TYR A 336 -6.90 0.21 24.67
C TYR A 336 -8.16 -0.51 25.15
N ALA A 337 -9.04 -0.90 24.24
CA ALA A 337 -10.26 -1.64 24.57
C ALA A 337 -9.95 -3.00 25.22
N LEU A 338 -8.94 -3.73 24.71
CA LEU A 338 -8.48 -4.99 25.32
C LEU A 338 -7.99 -4.77 26.76
N ALA A 339 -7.11 -3.78 26.98
CA ALA A 339 -6.57 -3.49 28.31
C ALA A 339 -7.67 -3.08 29.30
N MET A 340 -8.62 -2.24 28.88
CA MET A 340 -9.71 -1.76 29.72
C MET A 340 -10.75 -2.83 30.04
N ILE A 341 -11.23 -3.55 29.02
CA ILE A 341 -12.43 -4.40 29.12
C ILE A 341 -12.06 -5.86 29.38
N HIS A 342 -11.09 -6.40 28.64
CA HIS A 342 -10.77 -7.83 28.70
C HIS A 342 -9.75 -8.15 29.81
N GLU A 343 -8.72 -7.31 29.95
CA GLU A 343 -7.67 -7.52 30.95
C GLU A 343 -7.97 -6.83 32.30
N ALA A 344 -8.93 -5.90 32.32
CA ALA A 344 -9.26 -5.06 33.46
C ALA A 344 -8.04 -4.33 34.08
N ASP A 345 -7.05 -3.97 33.25
CA ASP A 345 -5.82 -3.29 33.64
C ASP A 345 -5.85 -1.80 33.25
N SER A 346 -6.36 -0.98 34.18
CA SER A 346 -6.45 0.47 33.99
C SER A 346 -5.08 1.16 33.84
N SER A 347 -4.04 0.62 34.47
CA SER A 347 -2.67 1.18 34.40
C SER A 347 -2.07 0.97 33.01
N LYS A 348 -2.25 -0.23 32.45
CA LYS A 348 -1.87 -0.55 31.08
C LYS A 348 -2.67 0.28 30.08
N ALA A 349 -3.98 0.39 30.28
CA ALA A 349 -4.84 1.17 29.39
C ALA A 349 -4.44 2.65 29.32
N GLU A 350 -4.10 3.29 30.45
CA GLU A 350 -3.68 4.69 30.45
C GLU A 350 -2.35 4.89 29.69
N LYS A 351 -1.38 3.98 29.86
CA LYS A 351 -0.14 4.00 29.04
C LYS A 351 -0.41 3.86 27.55
N ILE A 352 -1.37 3.03 27.15
CA ILE A 352 -1.80 2.88 25.76
C ILE A 352 -2.46 4.17 25.27
N TYR A 353 -3.30 4.80 26.10
CA TYR A 353 -3.96 6.06 25.77
C TYR A 353 -2.94 7.20 25.55
N GLU A 354 -1.93 7.34 26.41
CA GLU A 354 -0.85 8.32 26.20
C GLU A 354 -0.08 8.06 24.89
N LYS A 355 0.14 6.79 24.54
CA LYS A 355 0.74 6.42 23.26
C LYS A 355 -0.19 6.76 22.09
N PHE A 356 -1.48 6.47 22.19
CA PHE A 356 -2.52 6.86 21.22
C PHE A 356 -2.46 8.36 20.94
N GLN A 357 -2.51 9.21 21.98
CA GLN A 357 -2.41 10.66 21.84
C GLN A 357 -1.17 11.10 21.05
N ARG A 358 0.00 10.53 21.36
CA ARG A 358 1.26 10.88 20.69
C ARG A 358 1.29 10.45 19.22
N VAL A 359 0.74 9.27 18.90
CA VAL A 359 0.68 8.75 17.54
C VAL A 359 -0.34 9.52 16.71
N SER A 360 -1.56 9.72 17.23
CA SER A 360 -2.66 10.45 16.57
C SER A 360 -2.26 11.88 16.17
N ARG A 361 -1.51 12.61 17.03
CA ARG A 361 -1.00 13.96 16.71
C ARG A 361 -0.08 14.02 15.48
N LYS A 362 0.63 12.93 15.18
CA LYS A 362 1.60 12.84 14.07
C LYS A 362 1.06 12.06 12.87
N TYR A 363 -0.14 11.49 12.99
CA TYR A 363 -0.73 10.64 11.98
C TYR A 363 -1.18 11.46 10.76
N TYR A 364 -0.98 10.96 9.55
CA TYR A 364 -1.19 11.78 8.35
C TYR A 364 -2.65 11.84 7.88
N ILE A 365 -3.50 10.94 8.37
CA ILE A 365 -4.95 10.92 8.12
C ILE A 365 -5.64 11.43 9.39
N GLN A 366 -5.79 12.74 9.53
CA GLN A 366 -6.25 13.35 10.78
C GLN A 366 -7.72 13.04 11.10
N GLY A 367 -8.61 13.01 10.10
CA GLY A 367 -9.99 12.59 10.30
C GLY A 367 -10.09 11.15 10.84
N GLU A 368 -9.18 10.26 10.43
CA GLU A 368 -9.09 8.91 11.03
C GLU A 368 -8.68 8.99 12.50
N ALA A 369 -7.62 9.74 12.82
CA ALA A 369 -7.22 9.92 14.21
C ALA A 369 -8.35 10.51 15.09
N GLU A 370 -9.17 11.41 14.55
CA GLU A 370 -10.28 12.05 15.25
C GLU A 370 -11.44 11.09 15.53
N TYR A 371 -11.88 10.27 14.57
CA TYR A 371 -12.95 9.30 14.87
C TYR A 371 -12.45 8.12 15.71
N GLU A 372 -11.18 7.73 15.54
CA GLU A 372 -10.55 6.74 16.42
C GLU A 372 -10.51 7.22 17.87
N GLN A 373 -10.33 8.53 18.10
CA GLN A 373 -10.45 9.15 19.42
C GLN A 373 -11.88 9.01 19.96
N GLN A 374 -12.91 9.27 19.13
CA GLN A 374 -14.31 9.13 19.55
C GLN A 374 -14.64 7.71 20.00
N LEU A 375 -14.11 6.71 19.30
CA LEU A 375 -14.27 5.30 19.65
C LEU A 375 -13.51 4.90 20.93
N VAL A 376 -12.33 5.48 21.16
CA VAL A 376 -11.62 5.33 22.45
C VAL A 376 -12.44 5.97 23.58
N ASP A 377 -12.98 7.16 23.35
CA ASP A 377 -13.80 7.89 24.33
C ASP A 377 -15.13 7.18 24.61
N PHE A 378 -15.69 6.49 23.62
CA PHE A 378 -16.85 5.62 23.80
C PHE A 378 -16.59 4.51 24.84
N VAL A 379 -15.42 3.87 24.77
CA VAL A 379 -14.99 2.88 25.78
C VAL A 379 -14.68 3.56 27.12
N ARG A 380 -13.90 4.65 27.09
CA ARG A 380 -13.45 5.36 28.30
C ARG A 380 -14.60 5.93 29.14
N SER A 381 -15.67 6.38 28.48
CA SER A 381 -16.87 6.92 29.13
C SER A 381 -17.83 5.84 29.66
N GLY A 382 -17.59 4.55 29.37
CA GLY A 382 -18.48 3.47 29.77
C GLY A 382 -19.78 3.40 28.97
N ARG A 383 -19.95 4.19 27.90
CA ARG A 383 -21.17 4.20 27.08
C ARG A 383 -21.47 2.85 26.43
N TYR A 384 -20.45 2.02 26.20
CA TYR A 384 -20.61 0.65 25.70
C TYR A 384 -21.44 -0.26 26.62
N LEU A 385 -21.58 0.06 27.91
CA LEU A 385 -22.42 -0.70 28.84
C LEU A 385 -23.93 -0.48 28.61
N GLN A 386 -24.30 0.47 27.76
CA GLN A 386 -25.69 0.80 27.41
C GLN A 386 -26.14 0.16 26.08
N GLN A 387 -25.24 -0.55 25.38
CA GLN A 387 -25.54 -1.40 24.24
C GLN A 387 -25.86 -2.81 24.70
#